data_AF-E9HMZ8-F1
#
_entry.id   AF-E9HMZ8-F1
#
_cell.length_a   1.000
_cell.length_b   1.000
_cell.length_c   1.000
_cell.angle_alpha   90.00
_cell.angle_beta   90.00
_cell.angle_gamma   90.00
#
_symmetry.space_group_name_H-M   'P 1'
#
loop_
_entity.id
_entity.type
_entity.pdbx_description
1 polymer ?
#
loop_
_entity_poly.entity_id
_entity_poly.type
_entity_poly.pdbx_seq_one_letter_code
_entity_poly.pdbx_strand_id
1 'polypeptide(L)' 'GDIGNFYYGQGHPMKPHRIRMTHNLLLNYGLYRKMEIYRPHRATAEEMTK' A
#
# COMPACT_ATOMS: atom_id res chain seq x y z
N GLY A 1 2.26 -0.49 -8.04
CA GLY A 1 0.95 -0.52 -7.35
C GLY A 1 0.77 -1.90 -6.77
N ASP A 2 1.72 -2.36 -5.97
CA ASP A 2 1.98 -3.80 -5.86
C ASP A 2 1.73 -4.31 -4.44
N ILE A 3 1.58 -3.40 -3.47
CA ILE A 3 1.42 -3.72 -2.05
C ILE A 3 0.19 -4.59 -1.77
N GLY A 4 -0.91 -4.38 -2.49
CA GLY A 4 -2.15 -5.12 -2.31
C GLY A 4 -2.12 -6.57 -2.81
N ASN A 5 -1.06 -6.96 -3.53
CA ASN A 5 -0.92 -8.27 -4.15
C ASN A 5 0.01 -9.21 -3.37
N PHE A 6 0.74 -8.71 -2.37
CA PHE A 6 1.55 -9.59 -1.51
C PHE A 6 0.65 -10.50 -0.68
N TYR A 7 0.98 -11.78 -0.65
CA TYR A 7 0.23 -12.81 0.05
C TYR A 7 1.10 -13.47 1.12
N TYR A 8 0.65 -13.38 2.37
CA TYR A 8 1.36 -13.96 3.51
C TYR A 8 1.16 -15.47 3.65
N GLY A 9 0.21 -16.07 2.94
CA GLY A 9 -0.13 -17.49 3.08
C GLY A 9 -1.55 -17.74 3.60
N GLN A 10 -1.95 -19.00 3.51
CA GLN A 10 -3.26 -19.50 3.95
C GLN A 10 -3.37 -19.40 5.47
N GLY A 11 -4.54 -19.03 5.99
CA GLY A 11 -4.77 -18.87 7.43
C GLY A 11 -4.09 -17.65 8.08
N HIS A 12 -3.12 -17.01 7.42
CA HIS A 12 -2.42 -15.87 7.99
C HIS A 12 -3.32 -14.62 8.10
N PRO A 13 -3.48 -13.98 9.27
CA PRO A 13 -4.44 -12.88 9.46
C PRO A 13 -4.03 -11.59 8.73
N MET A 14 -2.73 -11.38 8.51
CA MET A 14 -2.21 -10.22 7.78
C MET A 14 -2.52 -10.32 6.28
N LYS A 15 -3.40 -9.45 5.77
CA LYS A 15 -3.76 -9.36 4.34
C LYS A 15 -3.41 -7.97 3.78
N PRO A 16 -2.29 -7.82 3.04
CA PRO A 16 -1.89 -6.55 2.40
C PRO A 16 -2.94 -5.94 1.47
N HIS A 17 -3.84 -6.76 0.94
CA HIS A 17 -5.02 -6.36 0.15
C HIS A 17 -5.84 -5.22 0.79
N ARG A 18 -5.88 -5.13 2.12
CA ARG A 18 -6.59 -4.04 2.84
C ARG A 18 -6.14 -2.64 2.41
N ILE A 19 -4.86 -2.46 2.04
CA ILE A 19 -4.34 -1.17 1.57
C ILE A 19 -4.97 -0.81 0.22
N ARG A 20 -5.14 -1.80 -0.68
CA ARG A 20 -5.80 -1.62 -1.98
C ARG A 20 -7.28 -1.29 -1.81
N MET A 21 -7.96 -1.92 -0.84
CA MET A 21 -9.35 -1.58 -0.51
C MET A 21 -9.50 -0.13 -0.09
N THR A 22 -8.67 0.36 0.86
CA THR A 22 -8.72 1.75 1.30
C THR A 22 -8.41 2.72 0.17
N HIS A 23 -7.41 2.44 -0.66
CA HIS A 23 -7.09 3.28 -1.82
C HIS A 23 -8.28 3.45 -2.77
N ASN A 24 -9.03 2.37 -3.04
CA ASN A 24 -10.24 2.43 -3.86
C ASN A 24 -11.33 3.28 -3.21
N LEU A 25 -11.50 3.23 -1.89
CA LEU A 25 -12.44 4.12 -1.20
C LEU A 25 -12.03 5.58 -1.36
N LEU A 26 -10.75 5.92 -1.14
CA LEU A 26 -10.25 7.28 -1.30
C LEU A 26 -10.47 7.83 -2.72
N LEU A 27 -10.30 7.00 -3.75
CA LEU A 27 -10.60 7.35 -5.14
C LEU A 27 -12.09 7.63 -5.35
N ASN A 28 -12.96 6.71 -4.91
CA ASN A 28 -14.40 6.80 -5.13
C ASN A 28 -15.06 7.93 -4.32
N TYR A 29 -14.57 8.23 -3.12
CA TYR A 29 -15.02 9.38 -2.33
C TYR A 29 -14.43 10.72 -2.82
N GLY A 30 -13.58 10.71 -3.85
CA GLY A 30 -12.94 11.92 -4.39
C GLY A 30 -11.90 12.55 -3.47
N LEU A 31 -11.58 11.91 -2.34
CA LEU A 31 -10.55 12.37 -1.38
C LEU A 31 -9.16 12.35 -2.00
N TYR A 32 -8.92 11.41 -2.92
CA TYR A 32 -7.67 11.32 -3.68
C TYR A 32 -7.24 12.63 -4.34
N ARG A 33 -8.19 13.45 -4.79
CA ARG A 33 -7.92 14.73 -5.48
C ARG A 33 -7.58 15.88 -4.53
N LYS A 34 -7.75 15.68 -3.23
CA LYS A 34 -7.56 16.71 -2.19
C LYS A 34 -6.25 16.52 -1.43
N MET A 35 -5.38 15.64 -1.89
CA MET A 35 -4.14 15.26 -1.22
C MET A 35 -3.01 15.12 -2.24
N GLU A 36 -1.77 15.36 -1.79
CA GLU A 36 -0.59 15.02 -2.58
C GLU A 36 -0.32 13.53 -2.50
N ILE A 37 -0.22 12.86 -3.65
CA ILE A 37 -0.06 11.42 -3.74
C ILE A 37 1.29 11.08 -4.36
N TYR A 38 2.10 10.36 -3.61
CA TYR A 38 3.44 9.94 -4.02
C TYR A 38 3.53 8.43 -4.16
N ARG A 39 4.31 7.97 -5.15
CA ARG A 39 4.71 6.56 -5.25
C ARG A 39 6.07 6.39 -4.58
N PRO A 40 6.18 5.58 -3.50
CA PRO A 40 7.45 5.40 -2.83
C PRO A 40 8.43 4.62 -3.71
N HIS A 41 9.71 4.95 -3.59
CA HIS A 41 10.80 4.10 -4.06
C HIS A 41 10.99 2.92 -3.09
N ARG A 42 11.69 1.87 -3.53
CA ARG A 42 12.07 0.77 -2.64
C ARG A 42 13.28 1.23 -1.82
N ALA A 43 13.17 1.13 -0.49
CA ALA A 43 14.30 1.38 0.38
C ALA A 43 15.45 0.40 0.06
N THR A 44 16.66 0.94 0.02
CA THR A 44 17.90 0.19 -0.15
C THR A 44 18.29 -0.51 1.16
N ALA A 45 19.18 -1.50 1.07
CA ALA A 45 19.70 -2.17 2.27
C ALA A 45 20.45 -1.19 3.19
N GLU A 46 21.20 -0.24 2.63
CA GLU A 46 21.90 0.79 3.41
C GLU A 46 20.92 1.63 4.23
N GLU A 47 19.81 2.09 3.62
CA GLU A 47 18.75 2.84 4.29
C GLU A 47 18.03 2.03 5.38
N MET A 48 17.92 0.71 5.21
CA MET A 48 17.32 -0.18 6.23
C MET A 48 18.23 -0.46 7.42
N THR A 49 19.55 -0.30 7.27
CA THR A 49 20.56 -0.57 8.31
C THR A 49 21.10 0.67 9.02
N LYS A 50 20.61 1.87 8.64
CA LYS A 50 20.84 3.11 9.37
C LYS A 50 19.96 3.18 10.61
#